data_AF-A0A439RA15-F1
#
_entry.id   AF-A0A439RA15-F1
#
_cell.length_a   1.000
_cell.length_b   1.000
_cell.length_c   1.000
_cell.angle_alpha   90.00
_cell.angle_beta   90.00
_cell.angle_gamma   90.00
#
_symmetry.space_group_name_H-M   'P 1'
#
loop_
_entity.id
_entity.type
_entity.pdbx_description
1 polymer ?
#
loop_
_entity_poly.entity_id
_entity_poly.type
_entity_poly.pdbx_seq_one_letter_code
_entity_poly.pdbx_strand_id
1 'polypeptide(L)' 'MTKIFDKIAIQAAWQAKTLMKEVEAHAYALQEQMQRRHGDEYRIEINHEAGFVLVRVENASKRRGY' A
#
# COMPACT_ATOMS: atom_id res chain seq x y z
N MET A 1 -18.37 -10.19 30.40
CA MET A 1 -16.96 -10.27 29.97
C MET A 1 -16.84 -10.15 28.44
N THR A 2 -17.65 -10.84 27.65
CA THR A 2 -17.71 -10.79 26.16
C THR A 2 -17.83 -9.37 25.57
N LYS A 3 -18.71 -8.51 26.12
CA LYS A 3 -18.91 -7.14 25.63
C LYS A 3 -17.66 -6.23 25.65
N ILE A 4 -16.67 -6.52 26.48
CA ILE A 4 -15.41 -5.76 26.54
C ILE A 4 -14.49 -6.18 25.40
N PHE A 5 -14.38 -7.49 25.16
CA PHE A 5 -13.62 -8.04 24.03
C PHE A 5 -14.21 -7.60 22.69
N ASP A 6 -15.54 -7.55 22.56
CA ASP A 6 -16.20 -7.05 21.35
C ASP A 6 -15.85 -5.59 21.06
N LYS A 7 -15.84 -4.74 22.10
CA LYS A 7 -15.45 -3.32 21.97
C LYS A 7 -13.98 -3.16 21.57
N ILE A 8 -13.09 -3.96 22.16
CA ILE A 8 -11.66 -3.94 21.81
C ILE A 8 -11.47 -4.39 20.36
N ALA A 9 -12.16 -5.45 19.92
CA ALA A 9 -12.07 -5.94 18.55
C ALA A 9 -12.57 -4.92 17.53
N ILE A 10 -13.69 -4.25 17.79
CA ILE A 10 -14.22 -3.18 16.92
C ILE A 10 -13.23 -2.01 16.84
N GLN A 11 -12.66 -1.59 17.97
CA GLN A 11 -11.70 -0.50 18.01
C GLN A 11 -10.42 -0.85 17.24
N ALA A 12 -9.89 -2.06 17.42
CA ALA A 12 -8.71 -2.54 16.70
C ALA A 12 -8.96 -2.62 15.19
N ALA A 13 -10.14 -3.11 14.77
CA ALA A 13 -10.52 -3.15 13.35
C ALA A 13 -10.59 -1.75 12.73
N TRP A 14 -11.12 -0.77 13.48
CA TRP A 14 -11.17 0.62 13.02
C TRP A 14 -9.77 1.23 12.89
N GLN A 15 -8.91 1.01 13.89
CA GLN A 15 -7.50 1.46 13.86
C GLN A 15 -6.74 0.83 12.68
N ALA A 16 -6.90 -0.47 12.45
CA ALA A 16 -6.31 -1.16 11.31
C ALA A 16 -6.77 -0.53 9.98
N LYS A 17 -8.07 -0.26 9.83
CA LYS A 17 -8.60 0.39 8.63
C LYS A 17 -8.02 1.79 8.39
N THR A 18 -7.81 2.57 9.44
CA THR A 18 -7.19 3.89 9.33
C THR A 18 -5.72 3.77 8.91
N LEU A 19 -4.97 2.88 9.56
CA LEU A 19 -3.57 2.64 9.22
C LEU A 19 -3.40 2.14 7.77
N MET A 20 -4.28 1.26 7.29
CA MET A 20 -4.26 0.78 5.91
C MET A 20 -4.39 1.93 4.90
N LYS A 21 -5.25 2.91 5.17
CA LYS A 21 -5.40 4.10 4.31
C LYS A 21 -4.17 4.99 4.30
N GLU A 22 -3.51 5.15 5.45
CA GLU A 22 -2.26 5.93 5.54
C GLU A 22 -1.15 5.25 4.75
N VAL A 23 -1.03 3.93 4.88
CA VAL A 23 -0.08 3.13 4.10
C VAL A 23 -0.32 3.26 2.60
N GLU A 24 -1.57 3.19 2.16
CA GLU A 24 -1.95 3.42 0.75
C GLU A 24 -1.53 4.82 0.28
N ALA A 25 -1.86 5.87 1.04
CA ALA A 25 -1.52 7.25 0.68
C ALA A 25 0.00 7.45 0.56
N HIS A 26 0.78 6.92 1.51
CA HIS A 26 2.24 6.99 1.46
C HIS A 26 2.83 6.21 0.29
N ALA A 27 2.28 5.04 -0.02
CA ALA A 27 2.72 4.26 -1.17
C ALA A 27 2.50 5.09 -2.45
N TYR A 28 1.28 5.59 -2.70
CA TYR A 28 1.00 6.39 -3.90
C TYR A 28 1.88 7.63 -4.02
N ALA A 29 2.14 8.34 -2.91
CA ALA A 29 3.06 9.46 -2.91
C ALA A 29 4.50 9.04 -3.30
N LEU A 30 4.98 7.90 -2.80
CA LEU A 30 6.28 7.34 -3.17
C LEU A 30 6.33 6.98 -4.67
N GLN A 31 5.30 6.32 -5.19
CA GLN A 31 5.20 5.98 -6.61
C GLN A 31 5.27 7.22 -7.49
N GLU A 32 4.52 8.26 -7.16
CA GLU A 32 4.56 9.52 -7.91
C GLU A 32 5.95 10.17 -7.87
N GLN A 33 6.59 10.21 -6.71
CA GLN A 33 7.96 10.74 -6.59
C GLN A 33 8.97 9.94 -7.42
N MET A 34 8.84 8.61 -7.43
CA MET A 34 9.70 7.73 -8.20
C MET A 34 9.46 7.89 -9.71
N GLN A 35 8.20 7.98 -10.15
CA GLN A 35 7.84 8.26 -11.55
C GLN A 35 8.43 9.60 -12.01
N ARG A 36 8.30 10.67 -11.19
CA ARG A 36 8.86 11.99 -11.52
C ARG A 36 10.39 11.99 -11.60
N ARG A 37 11.06 11.21 -10.74
CA ARG A 37 12.53 11.19 -10.66
C ARG A 37 13.18 10.30 -11.73
N HIS A 38 12.56 9.17 -12.04
CA HIS A 38 13.14 8.14 -12.90
C HIS A 38 12.50 8.06 -14.30
N GLY A 39 11.32 8.64 -14.50
CA GLY A 39 10.58 8.60 -15.77
C GLY A 39 9.97 7.23 -16.12
N ASP A 40 10.19 6.23 -15.29
CA ASP A 40 9.62 4.89 -15.44
C ASP A 40 8.19 4.82 -14.86
N GLU A 41 7.36 3.95 -15.41
CA GLU A 41 6.06 3.63 -14.82
C GLU A 41 6.22 2.70 -13.62
N TYR A 42 5.76 3.14 -12.45
CA TYR A 42 5.77 2.32 -11.23
C TYR A 42 4.37 1.80 -10.97
N ARG A 43 4.24 0.57 -10.45
CA ARG A 43 2.98 -0.03 -10.00
C ARG A 43 3.11 -0.44 -8.54
N ILE A 44 2.13 -0.07 -7.73
CA ILE A 44 2.07 -0.46 -6.32
C ILE A 44 1.13 -1.65 -6.17
N GLU A 45 1.58 -2.64 -5.42
CA GLU A 45 0.78 -3.75 -4.94
C GLU A 45 0.82 -3.77 -3.41
N ILE A 46 -0.34 -3.67 -2.78
CA ILE A 46 -0.44 -3.62 -1.31
C ILE A 46 -1.13 -4.90 -0.87
N ASN A 47 -0.44 -5.72 -0.08
CA ASN A 47 -1.01 -6.92 0.52
C ASN A 47 -1.22 -6.69 2.02
N HIS A 48 -2.43 -6.25 2.35
CA HIS A 48 -2.85 -6.00 3.72
C HIS A 48 -3.00 -7.27 4.56
N GLU A 49 -3.22 -8.44 3.95
CA GLU A 49 -3.36 -9.72 4.66
C GLU A 49 -2.01 -10.28 5.13
N ALA A 50 -0.98 -10.12 4.30
CA ALA A 50 0.38 -10.55 4.62
C ALA A 50 1.21 -9.47 5.33
N GLY A 51 0.68 -8.25 5.47
CA GLY A 51 1.32 -7.15 6.21
C GLY A 51 2.51 -6.51 5.50
N PHE A 52 2.53 -6.51 4.16
CA PHE A 52 3.60 -5.86 3.39
C PHE A 52 3.08 -5.00 2.25
N VAL A 53 3.87 -3.99 1.89
CA VAL A 53 3.67 -3.15 0.70
C VAL A 53 4.77 -3.48 -0.29
N LEU A 54 4.40 -3.86 -1.52
CA LEU A 54 5.32 -4.11 -2.60
C LEU A 54 5.21 -3.00 -3.65
N VAL A 55 6.30 -2.27 -3.85
CA VAL A 55 6.41 -1.28 -4.94
C VAL A 55 7.19 -1.92 -6.07
N ARG A 56 6.51 -2.26 -7.17
CA ARG A 56 7.14 -2.86 -8.35
C ARG A 56 7.38 -1.80 -9.42
N VAL A 57 8.59 -1.77 -9.95
CA VAL A 57 8.91 -0.95 -11.13
C VAL A 57 8.48 -1.73 -12.37
N GLU A 58 7.49 -1.23 -13.12
CA GLU A 58 7.19 -1.75 -14.46
C GLU A 58 7.84 -0.80 -15.46
N ASN A 59 9.12 -1.02 -15.75
CA ASN A 59 9.80 -0.19 -16.73
C ASN A 59 9.18 -0.41 -18.13
N ALA A 60 8.27 0.48 -18.53
CA ALA A 60 7.55 0.43 -19.81
C ALA A 60 8.51 0.46 -21.01
N SER A 61 9.72 1.02 -20.84
CA SER A 61 10.74 1.04 -21.89
C SER A 61 11.36 -0.35 -22.17
N LYS A 62 11.34 -1.27 -21.20
CA LYS A 62 11.81 -2.66 -21.41
C LYS A 62 10.79 -3.59 -22.09
N ARG A 63 9.50 -3.22 -22.17
CA ARG A 63 8.48 -3.99 -22.92
C ARG A 63 8.54 -3.79 -24.45
N ARG A 64 9.35 -2.84 -24.94
CA ARG A 64 9.51 -2.51 -26.36
C ARG A 64 10.82 -3.01 -26.99
N GLY A 65 11.57 -3.86 -26.30
CA GLY A 65 12.84 -4.40 -26.79
C GLY A 65 12.85 -5.93 -26.87
N TYR A 66 12.87 -6.42 -28.12
CA TYR A 66 13.02 -7.80 -28.61
C TYR A 66 11.76 -8.65 -28.72
#